data_AF-A0A257Q9F0-F1
#
_entry.id   AF-A0A257Q9F0-F1
#
_cell.length_a   1.000
_cell.length_b   1.000
_cell.length_c   1.000
_cell.angle_alpha   90.00
_cell.angle_beta   90.00
_cell.angle_gamma   90.00
#
_symmetry.space_group_name_H-M   'P 1'
#
loop_
_entity.id
_entity.type
_entity.pdbx_description
1 polymer ?
#
loop_
_entity_poly.entity_id
_entity_poly.type
_entity_poly.pdbx_seq_one_letter_code
_entity_poly.pdbx_strand_id
1 'polypeptide(L)'
;MTVNSTSGIRALQLGRPLKVLGQAVFDIPGISFQGTLDAFWSDGTIPDAELVRDFLLALSHTVQIRGTFFGKAGLTAAVNSAAWRLVNNRVGELEIEGRKLTPHEHPALMVPQHDAI
;
A
#
# COMPACT_ATOMS: atom_id res chain seq x y z
N MET A 1 3.64 -3.82 16.99
CA MET A 1 3.49 -5.25 16.63
C MET A 1 2.15 -5.47 15.94
N THR A 2 2.01 -6.47 15.08
CA THR A 2 0.75 -6.82 14.41
C THR A 2 0.73 -8.30 14.00
N VAL A 3 -0.45 -8.89 13.78
CA VAL A 3 -0.56 -10.23 13.17
C VAL A 3 -0.46 -10.11 11.66
N ASN A 4 -1.39 -9.40 11.03
CA ASN A 4 -1.44 -9.15 9.58
C ASN A 4 -2.18 -7.83 9.24
N SER A 5 -2.43 -6.97 10.23
CA SER A 5 -3.19 -5.73 10.01
C SER A 5 -2.38 -4.72 9.21
N THR A 6 -3.06 -3.99 8.32
CA THR A 6 -2.50 -2.86 7.56
C THR A 6 -2.00 -1.73 8.45
N SER A 7 -2.36 -1.70 9.74
CA SER A 7 -1.70 -0.83 10.72
C SER A 7 -0.18 -1.05 10.79
N GLY A 8 0.32 -2.24 10.42
CA GLY A 8 1.74 -2.51 10.23
C GLY A 8 2.36 -1.64 9.15
N ILE A 9 1.68 -1.48 8.01
CA ILE A 9 2.12 -0.59 6.91
C ILE A 9 2.22 0.85 7.42
N ARG A 10 1.28 1.31 8.25
CA ARG A 10 1.36 2.65 8.85
C ARG A 10 2.55 2.80 9.80
N ALA A 11 2.89 1.77 10.58
CA ALA A 11 4.09 1.80 11.42
C ALA A 11 5.38 1.93 10.58
N LEU A 12 5.46 1.23 9.44
CA LEU A 12 6.58 1.34 8.50
C LEU A 12 6.69 2.74 7.89
N GLN A 13 5.57 3.33 7.47
CA GLN A 13 5.53 4.72 6.98
C GLN A 13 6.03 5.73 8.02
N LEU A 14 5.86 5.43 9.30
CA LEU A 14 6.33 6.25 10.43
C LEU A 14 7.75 5.88 10.89
N GLY A 15 8.45 4.97 10.20
CA GLY A 15 9.80 4.51 10.57
C GLY A 15 9.87 3.82 11.92
N ARG A 16 8.78 3.17 12.37
CA ARG A 16 8.72 2.52 13.68
C ARG A 16 9.09 1.03 13.58
N PRO A 17 9.82 0.48 14.57
CA PRO A 17 10.05 -0.96 14.66
C PRO A 17 8.75 -1.76 14.60
N LEU A 18 8.74 -2.82 13.78
CA LEU A 18 7.55 -3.63 13.54
C LEU A 18 7.85 -5.10 13.72
N LYS A 19 7.26 -5.74 14.73
CA LYS A 19 7.15 -7.20 14.80
C LYS A 19 5.87 -7.69 14.15
N VAL A 20 6.00 -8.64 13.23
CA VAL A 20 4.90 -9.43 12.66
C VAL A 20 4.78 -10.76 13.42
N LEU A 21 3.55 -11.12 13.77
CA LEU A 21 3.23 -12.34 14.53
C LEU A 21 2.42 -13.37 13.72
N GLY A 22 1.99 -13.00 12.52
CA GLY A 22 1.29 -13.88 11.57
C GLY A 22 1.93 -13.84 10.19
N GLN A 23 1.14 -14.08 9.15
CA GLN A 23 1.58 -13.94 7.77
C GLN A 23 1.18 -12.57 7.22
N ALA A 24 2.17 -11.76 6.87
CA ALA A 24 1.95 -10.47 6.25
C ALA A 24 2.90 -10.28 5.08
N VAL A 25 2.42 -9.65 4.01
CA VAL A 25 3.22 -9.36 2.81
C VAL A 25 4.43 -8.44 3.07
N PHE A 26 4.41 -7.72 4.20
CA PHE A 26 5.48 -6.84 4.66
C PHE A 26 6.38 -7.50 5.71
N ASP A 27 6.23 -8.81 5.99
CA ASP A 27 7.15 -9.55 6.85
C ASP A 27 8.42 -9.93 6.09
N ILE A 28 9.30 -8.96 5.92
CA ILE A 28 10.50 -9.05 5.09
C ILE A 28 11.70 -8.62 5.94
N PRO A 29 12.84 -9.35 5.92
CA PRO A 29 14.07 -8.91 6.57
C PRO A 29 14.45 -7.49 6.13
N GLY A 30 14.71 -6.61 7.10
CA GLY A 30 14.98 -5.19 6.87
C GLY A 30 13.73 -4.30 6.90
N ILE A 31 12.53 -4.85 6.68
CA ILE A 31 11.25 -4.13 6.85
C ILE A 31 10.66 -4.39 8.24
N SER A 32 10.58 -5.65 8.64
CA SER A 32 10.08 -6.08 9.96
C SER A 32 11.19 -6.74 10.78
N PHE A 33 11.03 -6.71 12.10
CA PHE A 33 11.94 -7.37 13.03
C PHE A 33 11.76 -8.90 12.98
N GLN A 34 12.84 -9.59 12.61
CA GLN A 34 12.85 -11.02 12.35
C GLN A 34 13.18 -11.88 13.59
N GLY A 35 13.61 -11.28 14.70
CA GLY A 35 13.91 -11.99 15.95
C GLY A 35 12.66 -12.48 16.67
N THR A 36 12.84 -13.06 17.87
CA THR A 36 11.72 -13.52 18.71
C THR A 36 10.86 -12.35 19.20
N LEU A 37 9.64 -12.65 19.65
CA LEU A 37 8.79 -11.64 20.28
C LEU A 37 9.45 -11.06 21.54
N ASP A 38 10.11 -11.89 22.35
CA ASP A 38 10.78 -11.41 23.57
C ASP A 38 11.93 -10.46 23.25
N ALA A 39 12.74 -10.76 22.23
CA ALA A 39 13.83 -9.88 21.81
C ALA A 39 13.32 -8.53 21.26
N PHE A 40 12.14 -8.49 20.64
CA PHE A 40 11.60 -7.27 20.05
C PHE A 40 11.44 -6.12 21.05
N TRP A 41 11.14 -6.42 22.31
CA TRP A 41 10.92 -5.40 23.34
C TRP A 41 12.17 -4.58 23.67
N SER A 42 13.35 -5.18 23.50
CA SER A 42 14.64 -4.56 23.81
C SER A 42 15.40 -4.16 22.53
N ASP A 43 15.34 -5.00 21.50
CA ASP A 43 16.20 -4.92 20.31
C ASP A 43 15.43 -4.49 19.06
N GLY A 44 14.20 -4.01 19.22
CA GLY A 44 13.34 -3.56 18.11
C GLY A 44 14.05 -2.59 17.18
N THR A 45 14.42 -3.07 16.00
CA THR A 45 15.22 -2.31 15.03
C THR A 45 14.35 -1.42 14.16
N ILE A 46 14.85 -0.22 13.84
CA ILE A 46 14.22 0.68 12.88
C ILE A 46 14.27 0.03 11.48
N PRO A 47 13.16 0.03 10.72
CA PRO A 47 13.14 -0.49 9.35
C PRO A 47 14.11 0.28 8.43
N ASP A 48 14.66 -0.43 7.45
CA ASP A 48 15.41 0.18 6.35
C ASP A 48 14.48 1.09 5.54
N ALA A 49 14.75 2.39 5.54
CA ALA A 49 13.88 3.38 4.92
C ALA A 49 13.82 3.25 3.39
N GLU A 50 14.90 2.82 2.73
CA GLU A 50 14.92 2.64 1.28
C GLU A 50 14.12 1.41 0.89
N LEU A 51 14.31 0.30 1.62
CA LEU A 51 13.57 -0.93 1.38
C LEU A 51 12.07 -0.74 1.65
N VAL A 52 11.71 -0.01 2.71
CA VAL A 52 10.31 0.35 3.00
C VAL A 52 9.73 1.19 1.87
N ARG A 53 10.45 2.22 1.40
CA ARG A 53 10.01 3.06 0.27
C ARG A 53 9.72 2.20 -0.96
N ASP A 54 10.66 1.35 -1.35
CA ASP A 54 10.55 0.55 -2.58
C ASP A 54 9.42 -0.49 -2.46
N PHE A 55 9.26 -1.10 -1.28
CA PHE A 55 8.12 -1.97 -0.98
C PHE A 55 6.76 -1.25 -1.10
N LEU A 56 6.63 -0.03 -0.53
CA LEU A 56 5.39 0.73 -0.60
C LEU A 56 5.08 1.19 -2.03
N LEU A 57 6.10 1.54 -2.82
CA LEU A 57 5.95 1.85 -4.24
C LEU A 57 5.46 0.61 -5.01
N ALA A 58 6.10 -0.55 -4.83
CA ALA A 58 5.68 -1.78 -5.48
C ALA A 58 4.22 -2.13 -5.11
N LEU A 59 3.86 -2.05 -3.82
CA LEU A 59 2.52 -2.35 -3.33
C LEU A 59 1.45 -1.41 -3.92
N SER A 60 1.73 -0.11 -3.94
CA SER A 60 0.76 0.91 -4.40
C SER A 60 0.56 0.91 -5.93
N HIS A 61 1.57 0.53 -6.70
CA HIS A 61 1.53 0.53 -8.16
C HIS A 61 1.11 -0.81 -8.79
N THR A 62 0.89 -1.87 -8.01
CA THR A 62 0.54 -3.20 -8.55
C THR A 62 -0.78 -3.72 -8.00
N VAL A 63 -0.86 -3.93 -6.68
CA VAL A 63 -1.96 -4.66 -6.04
C VAL A 63 -2.99 -3.75 -5.41
N GLN A 64 -2.64 -2.51 -5.06
CA GLN A 64 -3.59 -1.55 -4.51
C GLN A 64 -4.34 -0.80 -5.61
N ILE A 65 -5.58 -0.42 -5.28
CA ILE A 65 -6.43 0.47 -6.09
C ILE A 65 -6.74 1.68 -5.23
N ARG A 66 -6.53 2.88 -5.76
CA ARG A 66 -6.83 4.13 -5.06
C ARG A 66 -8.35 4.34 -4.99
N GLY A 67 -8.86 4.58 -3.78
CA GLY A 67 -10.25 4.96 -3.54
C GLY A 67 -10.67 4.77 -2.08
N THR A 68 -11.94 5.05 -1.79
CA THR A 68 -12.53 4.92 -0.45
C THR A 68 -13.93 4.33 -0.54
N PHE A 69 -14.37 3.61 0.49
CA PHE A 69 -15.75 3.13 0.61
C PHE A 69 -16.72 4.26 1.00
N PHE A 70 -16.23 5.23 1.77
CA PHE A 70 -17.04 6.30 2.33
C PHE A 70 -16.82 7.57 1.51
N GLY A 71 -17.63 7.74 0.48
CA GLY A 71 -17.58 8.90 -0.42
C GLY A 71 -17.80 8.48 -1.87
N LYS A 72 -18.80 9.08 -2.52
CA LYS A 72 -19.23 8.68 -3.87
C LYS A 72 -18.08 8.76 -4.88
N ALA A 73 -17.27 9.81 -4.83
CA ALA A 73 -16.17 10.02 -5.77
C ALA A 73 -15.09 8.93 -5.63
N GLY A 74 -14.63 8.67 -4.40
CA GLY A 74 -13.63 7.63 -4.13
C GLY A 74 -14.12 6.21 -4.39
N LEU A 75 -15.39 5.93 -4.10
CA LEU A 75 -15.99 4.63 -4.40
C LEU A 75 -16.11 4.40 -5.91
N THR A 76 -16.55 5.43 -6.65
CA THR A 76 -16.64 5.37 -8.12
C THR A 76 -15.26 5.14 -8.74
N ALA A 77 -14.22 5.80 -8.24
CA ALA A 77 -12.86 5.59 -8.68
C ALA A 77 -12.37 4.16 -8.45
N ALA A 78 -12.57 3.63 -7.24
CA ALA A 78 -12.19 2.25 -6.89
C ALA A 78 -12.90 1.21 -7.77
N VAL A 79 -14.22 1.34 -7.93
CA VAL A 79 -15.04 0.41 -8.73
C VAL A 79 -14.61 0.42 -10.19
N ASN A 80 -14.45 1.61 -10.78
CA ASN A 80 -14.06 1.72 -12.19
C ASN A 80 -12.66 1.15 -12.45
N SER A 81 -11.70 1.44 -11.57
CA SER A 81 -10.33 0.91 -11.70
C SER A 81 -10.31 -0.62 -11.54
N ALA A 82 -11.04 -1.16 -10.55
CA ALA A 82 -11.14 -2.60 -10.33
C ALA A 82 -11.78 -3.31 -11.53
N ALA A 83 -12.92 -2.82 -12.01
CA ALA A 83 -13.62 -3.39 -13.16
C ALA A 83 -12.74 -3.37 -14.42
N TRP A 84 -12.05 -2.26 -14.68
CA TRP A 84 -11.16 -2.14 -15.82
C TRP A 84 -9.99 -3.15 -15.76
N ARG A 85 -9.34 -3.30 -14.61
CA ARG A 85 -8.23 -4.27 -14.44
C ARG A 85 -8.71 -5.71 -14.65
N LEU A 86 -9.89 -6.05 -14.14
CA LEU A 86 -10.48 -7.38 -14.32
C LEU A 86 -10.82 -7.68 -15.78
N VAL A 87 -11.55 -6.79 -16.45
CA VAL A 87 -12.00 -6.98 -17.84
C VAL A 87 -10.83 -7.05 -18.83
N ASN A 88 -9.74 -6.34 -18.55
CA ASN A 88 -8.56 -6.32 -19.41
C ASN A 88 -7.47 -7.32 -18.99
N ASN A 89 -7.72 -8.19 -18.00
CA ASN A 89 -6.76 -9.15 -17.46
C ASN A 89 -5.43 -8.51 -16.99
N ARG A 90 -5.50 -7.34 -16.35
CA ARG A 90 -4.34 -6.54 -15.89
C ARG A 90 -4.22 -6.49 -14.37
N VAL A 91 -4.71 -7.50 -13.66
CA VAL A 91 -4.63 -7.56 -12.20
C VAL A 91 -3.17 -7.75 -11.77
N GLY A 92 -2.66 -6.84 -10.93
CA GLY A 92 -1.28 -6.90 -10.44
C GLY A 92 -0.22 -6.35 -11.41
N GLU A 93 -0.61 -5.89 -12.60
CA GLU A 93 0.32 -5.23 -13.51
C GLU A 93 0.74 -3.86 -12.98
N LEU A 94 2.02 -3.52 -13.20
CA LEU A 94 2.59 -2.23 -12.82
C LEU A 94 1.91 -1.08 -13.57
N GLU A 95 1.33 -0.17 -12.80
CA GLU A 95 0.76 1.07 -13.30
C GLU A 95 1.82 2.18 -13.23
N ILE A 96 2.57 2.37 -14.31
CA ILE A 96 3.60 3.42 -14.41
C ILE A 96 2.92 4.73 -14.89
N GLU A 97 2.90 5.75 -14.05
CA GLU A 97 2.56 7.12 -14.45
C GLU A 97 3.61 7.62 -15.46
N GLY A 98 3.33 7.44 -16.75
CA GLY A 98 4.20 7.85 -17.86
C GLY A 98 3.53 7.87 -19.23
N ARG A 99 2.28 7.40 -19.34
CA ARG A 99 1.42 7.66 -20.50
C ARG A 99 0.50 8.82 -20.12
N LYS A 100 0.59 9.96 -20.81
CA LYS A 100 -0.44 11.00 -20.73
C LYS A 100 -1.79 10.34 -21.00
N LEU A 101 -2.59 10.15 -19.95
CA LEU A 101 -3.97 9.70 -20.07
C LEU A 101 -4.76 10.84 -20.71
N THR A 102 -5.42 10.55 -21.82
CA THR A 102 -6.25 11.56 -22.48
C THR A 102 -7.57 11.73 -21.72
N PRO A 103 -8.21 12.92 -21.74
CA PRO A 103 -9.40 13.22 -20.94
C PRO A 103 -10.59 12.25 -21.14
N HIS A 104 -10.58 11.47 -22.22
CA HIS A 104 -11.64 10.52 -22.54
C HIS A 104 -11.50 9.16 -21.85
N GLU A 105 -10.37 8.86 -21.19
CA GLU A 105 -10.06 7.50 -20.76
C GLU A 105 -10.40 7.20 -19.28
N HIS A 106 -10.43 8.18 -18.37
CA HIS A 106 -10.82 7.94 -16.97
C HIS A 106 -11.27 9.20 -16.20
N PRO A 107 -12.58 9.40 -15.95
CA PRO A 107 -13.08 10.54 -15.15
C PRO A 107 -12.77 10.44 -13.64
N ALA A 108 -12.20 9.33 -13.18
CA ALA A 108 -11.96 9.04 -11.76
C ALA A 108 -10.68 9.65 -11.16
N LEU A 109 -9.74 10.11 -12.00
CA LEU A 109 -8.42 10.63 -11.56
C LEU A 109 -8.41 12.15 -11.34
N MET A 110 -9.56 12.82 -11.50
CA MET A 110 -9.67 14.29 -11.41
C MET A 110 -10.14 14.79 -10.04
N VAL A 111 -10.26 13.92 -9.02
CA VAL A 111 -10.66 14.32 -7.67
C VAL A 111 -9.46 14.97 -6.95
N PRO A 112 -9.53 16.23 -6.51
CA PRO A 112 -8.42 16.90 -5.82
C PRO A 112 -8.02 16.17 -4.55
N GLN A 113 -6.70 16.11 -4.28
CA GLN A 113 -6.07 15.42 -3.15
C GLN A 113 -6.27 16.10 -1.77
N HIS A 114 -7.23 17.01 -1.62
CA HIS A 114 -7.48 17.64 -0.33
C HIS A 114 -8.64 16.96 0.38
N ASP A 115 -8.35 16.49 1.61
CA ASP A 115 -9.27 16.00 2.65
C ASP A 115 -9.37 14.47 2.79
N ALA A 116 -8.35 13.87 3.40
CA ALA A 116 -8.52 12.71 4.27
C ALA A 116 -7.32 12.61 5.24
N ILE A 117 -7.53 13.11 6.47
CA ILE A 117 -6.75 12.73 7.67
C ILE A 117 -7.20 11.34 8.10
#